data_AF-A0A1X6PA94-F1
#
_entry.id   AF-A0A1X6PA94-F1
#
_cell.length_a   1.000
_cell.length_b   1.000
_cell.length_c   1.000
_cell.angle_alpha   90.00
_cell.angle_beta   90.00
_cell.angle_gamma   90.00
#
_symmetry.space_group_name_H-M   'P 1'
#
loop_
_entity.id
_entity.type
_entity.pdbx_description
1 polymer ?
#
loop_
_entity_poly.entity_id
_entity_poly.type
_entity_poly.pdbx_seq_one_letter_code
_entity_poly.pdbx_strand_id
1 'polypeptide(L)'
;MDAPAAVRTGRSCGHAYCSACLRRFWAGSPGGWPTCPSPGCGSAVAEGVAAGVLGELLAARARAPPGGAHTCPSSDDGTPTAAATATAAWALGRVGLCTHCAAPVERVGGCDVVVCTACGDTFAWAPLWAPAAAAGVFGAPPDAVRAAADGAAVRVTVGTPPAPAPHGRPPRALLTCVCVVAAFAVAMLPLGFIYGLVLWATGNSSLSWIAVAVAVGLVSREGVRWGRRRREGGGGGREPRCRDARRRRRWGRRRHRQWRRGGGEGYG
;
A
#
# COMPACT_ATOMS: atom_id res chain seq x y z
N MET A 1 -26.86 7.24 4.70
CA MET A 1 -25.84 6.30 5.19
C MET A 1 -26.54 5.37 6.14
N ASP A 2 -26.80 4.13 5.72
CA ASP A 2 -27.48 3.15 6.57
C ASP A 2 -26.55 2.78 7.73
N ALA A 3 -27.09 2.80 8.95
CA ALA A 3 -26.34 2.40 10.12
C ALA A 3 -25.90 0.92 9.95
N PRO A 4 -24.63 0.59 10.22
CA PRO A 4 -24.19 -0.80 10.11
C PRO A 4 -25.02 -1.65 11.08
N ALA A 5 -25.61 -2.73 10.56
CA ALA A 5 -26.40 -3.66 11.36
C ALA A 5 -25.60 -4.08 12.61
N ALA A 6 -26.13 -3.74 13.79
CA ALA A 6 -25.49 -4.06 15.05
C ALA A 6 -25.47 -5.59 15.23
N VAL A 7 -24.29 -6.17 15.45
CA VAL A 7 -24.11 -7.60 15.68
C VAL A 7 -24.24 -7.85 17.18
N ARG A 8 -25.20 -8.68 17.58
CA ARG A 8 -25.36 -9.08 18.99
C ARG A 8 -24.35 -10.18 19.31
N THR A 9 -23.51 -9.96 20.33
CA THR A 9 -22.41 -10.89 20.68
C THR A 9 -22.87 -12.19 21.33
N GLY A 10 -24.14 -12.31 21.69
CA GLY A 10 -24.69 -13.56 22.24
C GLY A 10 -26.17 -13.43 22.56
N ARG A 11 -26.88 -14.56 22.64
CA ARG A 11 -28.30 -14.60 23.03
C ARG A 11 -28.52 -14.27 24.52
N SER A 12 -27.49 -14.44 25.36
CA SER A 12 -27.63 -14.37 26.82
C SER A 12 -27.28 -13.03 27.46
N CYS A 13 -26.31 -12.27 26.92
CA CYS A 13 -25.82 -11.05 27.57
C CYS A 13 -26.39 -9.73 27.04
N GLY A 14 -27.11 -9.76 25.91
CA GLY A 14 -27.78 -8.58 25.34
C GLY A 14 -26.86 -7.49 24.76
N HIS A 15 -25.55 -7.58 24.96
CA HIS A 15 -24.60 -6.60 24.43
C HIS A 15 -24.51 -6.66 22.89
N ALA A 16 -24.45 -5.49 22.26
CA ALA A 16 -24.38 -5.32 20.81
C ALA A 16 -23.19 -4.44 20.42
N TYR A 17 -22.49 -4.86 19.37
CA TYR A 17 -21.31 -4.16 18.84
C TYR A 17 -21.34 -4.23 17.31
N CYS A 18 -20.69 -3.29 16.63
CA CYS A 18 -20.50 -3.44 15.19
C CYS A 18 -19.46 -4.53 14.88
N SER A 19 -19.58 -5.17 13.72
CA SER A 19 -18.69 -6.25 13.29
C SER A 19 -17.21 -5.82 13.25
N ALA A 20 -16.91 -4.56 12.89
CA ALA A 20 -15.56 -4.03 12.85
C ALA A 20 -14.90 -3.97 14.25
N CYS A 21 -15.64 -3.52 15.27
CA CYS A 21 -15.16 -3.50 16.65
C CYS A 21 -14.89 -4.90 17.18
N LEU A 22 -15.77 -5.86 16.87
CA LEU A 22 -15.59 -7.25 17.27
C LEU A 22 -14.37 -7.90 16.63
N ARG A 23 -14.14 -7.69 15.31
CA ARG A 23 -12.94 -8.18 14.63
C ARG A 23 -11.67 -7.67 15.28
N ARG A 24 -11.62 -6.37 15.59
CA ARG A 24 -10.43 -5.75 16.19
C ARG A 24 -10.17 -6.28 17.60
N PHE A 25 -11.22 -6.47 18.40
CA PHE A 25 -11.10 -6.99 19.75
C PHE A 25 -10.64 -8.46 19.77
N TRP A 26 -11.28 -9.31 18.96
CA TRP A 26 -10.94 -10.74 18.92
C TRP A 26 -9.62 -11.03 18.23
N ALA A 27 -9.17 -10.20 17.28
CA ALA A 27 -7.84 -10.35 16.69
C ALA A 27 -6.69 -10.19 17.70
N GLY A 28 -6.92 -9.47 18.80
CA GLY A 28 -5.94 -9.27 19.87
C GLY A 28 -6.08 -10.22 21.05
N SER A 29 -7.10 -11.09 21.07
CA SER A 29 -7.34 -11.99 22.20
C SER A 29 -6.37 -13.18 22.15
N PRO A 30 -5.69 -13.50 23.27
CA PRO A 30 -4.63 -14.52 23.30
C PRO A 30 -5.21 -15.94 23.24
N GLY A 31 -5.65 -16.36 22.06
CA GLY A 31 -6.21 -17.68 21.80
C GLY A 31 -7.53 -17.96 22.53
N GLY A 32 -8.15 -19.09 22.17
CA GLY A 32 -9.42 -19.52 22.75
C GLY A 32 -10.66 -18.94 22.08
N TRP A 33 -11.82 -19.31 22.63
CA TRP A 33 -13.12 -18.96 22.07
C TRP A 33 -13.47 -17.49 22.38
N PRO A 34 -13.97 -16.71 21.40
CA PRO A 34 -14.31 -15.30 21.62
C PRO A 34 -15.36 -15.11 22.71
N THR A 35 -15.14 -14.11 23.57
CA THR A 35 -16.04 -13.71 24.65
C THR A 35 -16.57 -12.29 24.43
N CYS A 36 -17.64 -11.93 25.14
CA CYS A 36 -18.22 -10.60 25.11
C CYS A 36 -17.21 -9.55 25.61
N PRO A 37 -16.96 -8.46 24.84
CA PRO A 37 -16.03 -7.39 25.25
C PRO A 37 -16.50 -6.55 26.45
N SER A 38 -17.77 -6.67 26.85
CA SER A 38 -18.33 -5.88 27.95
C SER A 38 -17.63 -6.23 29.27
N PRO A 39 -17.05 -5.26 29.99
CA PRO A 39 -16.39 -5.50 31.26
C PRO A 39 -17.28 -6.29 32.24
N GLY A 40 -16.75 -7.38 32.79
CA GLY A 40 -17.48 -8.23 33.74
C GLY A 40 -18.48 -9.22 33.14
N CYS A 41 -18.73 -9.18 31.82
CA CYS A 41 -19.67 -10.12 31.20
C CYS A 41 -19.05 -11.50 30.95
N GLY A 42 -17.92 -11.57 30.24
CA GLY A 42 -17.20 -12.82 29.96
C GLY A 42 -17.98 -13.90 29.20
N SER A 43 -19.24 -13.66 28.79
CA SER A 43 -20.08 -14.65 28.15
C SER A 43 -19.47 -15.11 26.82
N ALA A 44 -19.41 -16.42 26.60
CA ALA A 44 -19.00 -16.98 25.33
C ALA A 44 -19.92 -16.52 24.19
N VAL A 45 -19.32 -16.20 23.05
CA VAL A 45 -20.03 -15.77 21.84
C VAL A 45 -20.60 -16.98 21.11
N ALA A 46 -21.79 -16.84 20.51
CA ALA A 46 -22.36 -17.93 19.71
C ALA A 46 -21.51 -18.20 18.45
N GLU A 47 -21.33 -19.47 18.10
CA GLU A 47 -20.49 -19.91 16.97
C GLU A 47 -20.84 -19.23 15.64
N GLY A 48 -22.12 -19.15 15.29
CA GLY A 48 -22.54 -18.48 14.06
C GLY A 48 -22.17 -16.99 14.02
N VAL A 49 -22.16 -16.32 15.18
CA VAL A 49 -21.75 -14.90 15.28
C VAL A 49 -20.23 -14.77 15.12
N ALA A 50 -19.47 -15.64 15.78
CA ALA A 50 -18.02 -15.67 15.63
C ALA A 50 -17.61 -15.96 14.17
N ALA A 51 -18.24 -16.94 13.53
CA ALA A 51 -18.01 -17.28 12.12
C ALA A 51 -18.37 -16.13 11.16
N GLY A 52 -19.52 -15.48 11.36
CA GLY A 52 -19.91 -14.34 10.52
C GLY A 52 -19.00 -13.11 10.66
N VAL A 53 -18.37 -12.92 11.82
CA VAL A 53 -17.50 -11.77 12.07
C VAL A 53 -16.04 -12.05 11.71
N LEU A 54 -15.51 -13.23 12.06
CA LEU A 54 -14.10 -13.60 11.85
C LEU A 54 -13.84 -14.37 10.54
N GLY A 55 -14.87 -14.95 9.93
CA GLY A 55 -14.74 -15.91 8.85
C GLY A 55 -14.53 -17.35 9.37
N GLU A 56 -14.84 -18.34 8.53
CA GLU A 56 -14.88 -19.75 8.92
C GLU A 56 -13.53 -20.30 9.40
N LEU A 57 -12.42 -19.91 8.75
CA LEU A 57 -11.07 -20.38 9.09
C LEU A 57 -10.63 -19.93 10.49
N LEU A 58 -10.95 -18.69 10.87
CA LEU A 58 -10.60 -18.17 12.20
C LEU A 58 -11.54 -18.72 13.28
N ALA A 59 -12.81 -18.95 12.95
CA ALA A 59 -13.74 -19.63 13.85
C ALA A 59 -13.31 -21.08 14.10
N ALA A 60 -12.82 -21.81 13.08
CA ALA A 60 -12.29 -23.16 13.25
C ALA A 60 -11.06 -23.18 14.18
N ARG A 61 -10.15 -22.21 14.05
CA ARG A 61 -9.00 -22.07 14.95
C ARG A 61 -9.40 -21.79 16.40
N ALA A 62 -10.47 -21.03 16.62
CA ALA A 62 -10.97 -20.75 17.97
C ALA A 62 -11.62 -21.99 18.65
N ARG A 63 -12.07 -23.00 17.88
CA ARG A 63 -12.58 -24.27 18.42
C ARG A 63 -11.50 -25.21 18.92
N ALA A 64 -10.25 -25.00 18.50
CA ALA A 64 -9.16 -25.86 18.90
C ALA A 64 -9.05 -25.84 20.44
N PRO A 65 -9.05 -27.00 21.10
CA PRO A 65 -9.01 -27.07 22.55
C PRO A 65 -7.76 -26.35 23.07
N PRO A 66 -7.88 -25.44 24.04
CA PRO A 66 -6.73 -24.80 24.66
C PRO A 66 -5.90 -25.88 25.35
N GLY A 67 -4.74 -26.22 24.80
CA GLY A 67 -3.87 -27.26 25.35
C GLY A 67 -3.91 -28.60 24.60
N GLY A 68 -4.59 -28.69 23.44
CA GLY A 68 -4.12 -29.64 22.45
C GLY A 68 -2.66 -29.31 22.18
N ALA A 69 -1.74 -30.25 22.41
CA ALA A 69 -0.36 -30.11 22.02
C ALA A 69 -0.33 -30.00 20.49
N HIS A 70 -0.63 -28.82 19.98
CA HIS A 70 -0.18 -28.38 18.70
C HIS A 70 1.33 -28.30 18.92
N THR A 71 2.01 -29.42 18.71
CA THR A 71 3.36 -29.34 18.20
C THR A 71 3.22 -28.40 17.03
N CYS A 72 3.76 -27.18 17.17
CA CYS A 72 4.08 -26.39 15.99
C CYS A 72 4.67 -27.39 15.02
N PRO A 73 4.13 -27.54 13.78
CA PRO A 73 4.71 -28.47 12.82
C PRO A 73 6.20 -28.24 12.89
N SER A 74 6.93 -29.29 13.29
CA SER A 74 8.33 -29.13 13.64
C SER A 74 8.96 -28.49 12.42
N SER A 75 9.76 -27.45 12.61
CA SER A 75 10.44 -26.80 11.47
C SER A 75 11.31 -27.79 10.69
N ASP A 76 11.50 -29.00 11.24
CA ASP A 76 12.29 -30.11 10.74
C ASP A 76 11.48 -31.17 9.96
N ASP A 77 10.15 -31.07 9.82
CA ASP A 77 9.33 -32.00 9.00
C ASP A 77 9.48 -31.76 7.47
N GLY A 78 10.60 -31.16 7.07
CA GLY A 78 11.50 -31.87 6.16
C GLY A 78 11.02 -32.22 4.77
N THR A 79 10.01 -31.54 4.22
CA THR A 79 9.89 -31.41 2.77
C THR A 79 10.53 -30.09 2.36
N PRO A 80 11.86 -30.03 2.09
CA PRO A 80 12.54 -28.81 1.65
C PRO A 80 11.86 -28.16 0.45
N THR A 81 11.14 -28.95 -0.33
CA THR A 81 10.28 -28.52 -1.43
C THR A 81 9.15 -27.57 -0.99
N ALA A 82 8.45 -27.82 0.11
CA ALA A 82 7.31 -26.99 0.52
C ALA A 82 7.75 -25.60 1.02
N ALA A 83 8.82 -25.55 1.84
CA ALA A 83 9.39 -24.30 2.32
C ALA A 83 10.03 -23.48 1.18
N ALA A 84 10.72 -24.15 0.25
CA ALA A 84 11.26 -23.50 -0.94
C ALA A 84 10.14 -22.97 -1.85
N THR A 85 9.08 -23.73 -2.10
CA THR A 85 7.91 -23.30 -2.88
C THR A 85 7.19 -22.12 -2.22
N ALA A 86 6.99 -22.14 -0.91
CA ALA A 86 6.38 -21.03 -0.18
C ALA A 86 7.26 -19.76 -0.24
N THR A 87 8.58 -19.90 -0.12
CA THR A 87 9.52 -18.78 -0.23
C THR A 87 9.55 -18.23 -1.66
N ALA A 88 9.50 -19.08 -2.67
CA ALA A 88 9.44 -18.69 -4.07
C ALA A 88 8.10 -17.99 -4.40
N ALA A 89 6.97 -18.54 -3.96
CA ALA A 89 5.66 -17.92 -4.13
C ALA A 89 5.57 -16.55 -3.43
N TRP A 90 6.14 -16.44 -2.23
CA TRP A 90 6.22 -15.18 -1.51
C TRP A 90 7.12 -14.16 -2.23
N ALA A 91 8.26 -14.59 -2.78
CA ALA A 91 9.15 -13.72 -3.55
C ALA A 91 8.49 -13.24 -4.84
N LEU A 92 7.77 -14.12 -5.54
CA LEU A 92 6.99 -13.78 -6.74
C LEU A 92 5.82 -12.85 -6.43
N GLY A 93 5.25 -12.92 -5.23
CA GLY A 93 4.18 -12.03 -4.79
C GLY A 93 4.62 -10.59 -4.49
N ARG A 94 5.93 -10.34 -4.36
CA ARG A 94 6.50 -9.03 -4.02
C ARG A 94 6.81 -8.16 -5.21
N VAL A 95 7.09 -8.75 -6.37
CA VAL A 95 7.45 -8.00 -7.57
C VAL A 95 6.30 -8.09 -8.57
N GLY A 96 5.84 -6.93 -9.01
CA GLY A 96 4.73 -6.76 -9.94
C GLY A 96 5.10 -5.70 -10.97
N LEU A 97 4.31 -5.59 -12.03
CA LEU A 97 4.55 -4.61 -13.09
C LEU A 97 3.58 -3.43 -12.91
N CYS A 98 4.09 -2.21 -13.08
CA CYS A 98 3.24 -1.03 -13.13
C CYS A 98 2.24 -1.15 -14.29
N THR A 99 0.95 -0.93 -14.03
CA THR A 99 -0.10 -1.00 -15.05
C THR A 99 0.01 0.08 -16.13
N HIS A 100 0.76 1.15 -15.87
CA HIS A 100 0.96 2.24 -16.82
C HIS A 100 2.24 2.08 -17.66
N CYS A 101 3.39 1.87 -17.03
CA CYS A 101 4.69 1.87 -17.70
C CYS A 101 5.40 0.51 -17.75
N ALA A 102 4.79 -0.54 -17.19
CA ALA A 102 5.36 -1.88 -17.06
C ALA A 102 6.71 -1.94 -16.31
N ALA A 103 7.11 -0.88 -15.60
CA ALA A 103 8.31 -0.93 -14.76
C ALA A 103 8.11 -1.92 -13.60
N PRO A 104 9.14 -2.70 -13.23
CA PRO A 104 9.06 -3.57 -12.06
C PRO A 104 8.95 -2.74 -10.78
N VAL A 105 7.97 -3.07 -9.96
CA VAL A 105 7.69 -2.43 -8.67
C VAL A 105 7.79 -3.50 -7.58
N GLU A 106 8.50 -3.22 -6.49
CA GLU A 106 8.50 -4.07 -5.30
C GLU A 106 7.48 -3.54 -4.28
N ARG A 107 6.56 -4.41 -3.82
CA ARG A 107 5.60 -4.07 -2.78
C ARG A 107 6.26 -4.07 -1.41
N VAL A 108 6.43 -2.89 -0.82
CA VAL A 108 6.92 -2.71 0.54
C VAL A 108 5.74 -2.48 1.49
N GLY A 109 5.33 -3.53 2.22
CA GLY A 109 4.27 -3.47 3.24
C GLY A 109 2.97 -4.17 2.85
N GLY A 110 1.92 -3.98 3.67
CA GLY A 110 0.64 -4.66 3.55
C GLY A 110 -0.46 -3.87 2.80
N CYS A 111 -0.20 -2.67 2.31
CA CYS A 111 -1.19 -1.88 1.55
C CYS A 111 -1.29 -2.39 0.11
N ASP A 112 -2.51 -2.48 -0.42
CA ASP A 112 -2.75 -2.86 -1.83
C ASP A 112 -2.63 -1.68 -2.80
N VAL A 113 -2.52 -0.44 -2.31
CA VAL A 113 -2.27 0.73 -3.17
C VAL A 113 -0.78 1.01 -3.22
N VAL A 114 -0.20 1.02 -4.42
CA VAL A 114 1.24 1.20 -4.65
C VAL A 114 1.47 2.35 -5.61
N VAL A 115 2.58 3.07 -5.43
CA VAL A 115 3.00 4.16 -6.31
C VAL A 115 4.20 3.69 -7.13
N CYS A 116 4.12 3.76 -8.45
CA CYS A 116 5.24 3.44 -9.31
C CYS A 116 6.32 4.52 -9.18
N THR A 117 7.54 4.14 -8.81
CA THR A 117 8.67 5.07 -8.68
C THR A 117 9.20 5.57 -10.04
N ALA A 118 8.88 4.87 -11.13
CA ALA A 118 9.31 5.25 -12.47
C ALA A 118 8.42 6.31 -13.13
N CYS A 119 7.08 6.16 -13.06
CA CYS A 119 6.13 7.11 -13.68
C CYS A 119 5.35 7.98 -12.68
N GLY A 120 5.30 7.60 -11.40
CA GLY A 120 4.54 8.30 -10.36
C GLY A 120 3.09 7.87 -10.22
N ASP A 121 2.58 6.94 -11.04
CA ASP A 121 1.18 6.52 -10.97
C ASP A 121 0.86 5.66 -9.76
N THR A 122 -0.31 5.91 -9.18
CA THR A 122 -0.93 5.08 -8.14
C THR A 122 -1.81 4.01 -8.76
N PHE A 123 -1.63 2.76 -8.37
CA PHE A 123 -2.48 1.66 -8.82
C PHE A 123 -2.73 0.63 -7.71
N ALA A 124 -3.79 -0.17 -7.87
CA ALA A 124 -4.07 -1.30 -6.99
C ALA A 124 -3.20 -2.50 -7.40
N TRP A 125 -2.50 -3.08 -6.43
CA TRP A 125 -1.65 -4.24 -6.59
C TRP A 125 -2.48 -5.48 -6.89
N ALA A 126 -2.25 -6.06 -8.06
CA ALA A 126 -2.73 -7.38 -8.42
C ALA A 126 -1.51 -8.30 -8.56
N PRO A 127 -1.36 -9.34 -7.73
CA PRO A 127 -0.19 -10.21 -7.82
C PRO A 127 -0.23 -11.05 -9.10
N LEU A 128 0.92 -11.24 -9.73
CA LEU A 128 1.07 -11.91 -11.03
C LEU A 128 0.74 -13.40 -11.02
N TRP A 129 0.54 -14.03 -9.85
CA TRP A 129 0.11 -15.42 -9.76
C TRP A 129 -1.37 -15.63 -10.08
N ALA A 130 -2.15 -14.57 -10.32
CA ALA A 130 -3.46 -14.68 -10.96
C ALA A 130 -3.24 -15.08 -12.44
N PRO A 131 -3.59 -16.32 -12.86
CA PRO A 131 -3.21 -16.86 -14.17
C PRO A 131 -3.68 -16.00 -15.36
N ALA A 132 -4.78 -15.27 -15.19
CA ALA A 132 -5.35 -14.37 -16.19
C ALA A 132 -4.47 -13.13 -16.46
N ALA A 133 -3.69 -12.66 -15.48
CA ALA A 133 -2.84 -11.47 -15.63
C ALA A 133 -1.50 -11.80 -16.30
N ALA A 134 -0.96 -13.01 -16.08
CA ALA A 134 0.32 -13.42 -16.66
C ALA A 134 0.24 -13.68 -18.18
N ALA A 135 -0.89 -14.23 -18.66
CA ALA A 135 -1.07 -14.56 -20.08
C ALA A 135 -1.07 -13.31 -20.99
N GLY A 136 -1.68 -12.21 -20.53
CA GLY A 136 -1.75 -10.96 -21.29
C GLY A 136 -0.43 -10.19 -21.36
N VAL A 137 0.45 -10.35 -20.36
CA VAL A 137 1.66 -9.52 -20.23
C VAL A 137 2.89 -10.17 -20.86
N PHE A 138 2.97 -11.51 -20.87
CA PHE A 138 4.13 -12.23 -21.43
C PHE A 138 3.89 -12.83 -22.82
N GLY A 139 2.69 -12.71 -23.39
CA GLY A 139 2.37 -13.31 -24.69
C GLY A 139 2.51 -14.84 -24.71
N ALA A 140 2.48 -15.48 -23.54
CA ALA A 140 2.58 -16.92 -23.42
C ALA A 140 1.23 -17.56 -23.82
N PRO A 141 1.23 -18.62 -24.66
CA PRO A 141 0.01 -19.34 -24.97
C PRO A 141 -0.62 -19.88 -23.66
N PRO A 142 -1.96 -19.87 -23.54
CA PRO A 142 -2.66 -20.22 -22.30
C PRO A 142 -2.31 -21.62 -21.76
N ASP A 143 -1.86 -22.50 -22.64
CA ASP A 143 -1.48 -23.88 -22.33
C ASP A 143 -0.16 -23.96 -21.53
N ALA A 144 0.75 -23.01 -21.73
CA ALA A 144 2.03 -22.92 -21.01
C ALA A 144 1.85 -22.47 -19.55
N VAL A 145 0.83 -21.65 -19.27
CA VAL A 145 0.49 -21.20 -17.91
C VAL A 145 -0.14 -22.34 -17.11
N ARG A 146 -0.90 -23.22 -17.76
CA ARG A 146 -1.50 -24.42 -17.13
C ARG A 146 -0.43 -25.45 -16.77
N ALA A 147 0.51 -25.71 -17.68
CA ALA A 147 1.64 -26.61 -17.42
C ALA A 147 2.55 -26.16 -16.25
N ALA A 148 2.72 -24.84 -16.06
CA ALA A 148 3.46 -24.30 -14.93
C ALA A 148 2.68 -24.39 -13.60
N ALA A 149 1.34 -24.34 -13.63
CA ALA A 149 0.50 -24.53 -12.45
C ALA A 149 0.46 -25.99 -11.97
N ASP A 150 0.64 -26.95 -12.88
CA ASP A 150 0.64 -28.39 -12.59
C ASP A 150 2.00 -28.92 -12.08
N GLY A 151 2.93 -28.04 -11.71
CA GLY A 151 4.19 -28.42 -11.08
C GLY A 151 5.26 -28.95 -12.05
N ALA A 152 5.07 -28.82 -13.37
CA ALA A 152 6.16 -29.04 -14.30
C ALA A 152 7.22 -27.95 -14.08
N ALA A 153 8.47 -28.36 -13.83
CA ALA A 153 9.60 -27.47 -13.64
C ALA A 153 9.90 -26.70 -14.95
N VAL A 154 9.14 -25.64 -15.21
CA VAL A 154 9.45 -24.68 -16.27
C VAL A 154 10.64 -23.88 -15.79
N ARG A 155 11.83 -24.20 -16.31
CA ARG A 155 12.99 -23.31 -16.23
C ARG A 155 12.64 -22.04 -17.00
N VAL A 156 12.11 -21.05 -16.31
CA VAL A 156 12.08 -19.68 -16.80
C VAL A 156 13.53 -19.20 -16.77
N THR A 157 14.23 -19.31 -17.89
CA THR A 157 15.47 -18.56 -18.10
C THR A 157 15.07 -17.09 -18.12
N VAL A 158 15.17 -16.45 -16.95
CA VAL A 158 15.12 -15.00 -16.84
C VAL A 158 16.28 -14.50 -17.67
N GLY A 159 15.99 -14.03 -18.89
CA GLY A 159 16.97 -13.36 -19.72
C GLY A 159 17.63 -12.27 -18.89
N THR A 160 18.94 -12.14 -19.01
CA THR A 160 19.74 -11.12 -18.34
C THR A 160 19.01 -9.79 -18.42
N PRO A 161 18.71 -9.12 -17.29
CA PRO A 161 18.00 -7.86 -17.33
C PRO A 161 18.78 -6.91 -18.25
N PRO A 162 18.11 -6.18 -19.17
CA PRO A 162 18.80 -5.20 -19.98
C PRO A 162 19.53 -4.23 -19.04
N ALA A 163 20.76 -3.89 -19.40
CA ALA A 163 21.60 -2.97 -18.64
C ALA A 163 20.77 -1.74 -18.22
N PRO A 164 20.91 -1.25 -16.98
CA PRO A 164 20.13 -0.12 -16.50
C PRO A 164 20.27 1.03 -17.48
N ALA A 165 19.15 1.44 -18.07
CA ALA A 165 19.13 2.56 -18.98
C ALA A 165 19.75 3.77 -18.25
N PRO A 166 20.72 4.48 -18.85
CA PRO A 166 21.28 5.68 -18.25
C PRO A 166 20.14 6.64 -17.95
N HIS A 167 20.14 7.25 -16.76
CA HIS A 167 19.12 8.19 -16.29
C HIS A 167 18.77 9.21 -17.39
N GLY A 168 17.72 8.86 -18.12
CA GLY A 168 17.35 9.49 -19.37
C GLY A 168 16.52 10.72 -19.06
N ARG A 169 16.83 11.78 -19.80
CA ARG A 169 16.08 13.03 -19.93
C ARG A 169 14.56 12.80 -19.81
N PRO A 170 13.82 13.80 -19.28
CA PRO A 170 12.36 13.74 -19.20
C PRO A 170 11.78 13.26 -20.54
N PRO A 171 10.76 12.39 -20.52
CA PRO A 171 10.23 11.78 -21.72
C PRO A 171 9.85 12.89 -22.71
N ARG A 172 10.42 12.82 -23.92
CA ARG A 172 10.20 13.83 -24.98
C ARG A 172 8.71 14.10 -25.23
N ALA A 173 7.85 13.13 -24.93
CA ALA A 173 6.39 13.24 -25.01
C ALA A 173 5.77 14.30 -24.06
N LEU A 174 6.33 14.51 -22.86
CA LEU A 174 5.84 15.57 -21.97
C LEU A 174 6.26 16.95 -22.48
N LEU A 175 7.45 17.04 -23.08
CA LEU A 175 7.97 18.30 -23.61
C LEU A 175 7.19 18.72 -24.87
N THR A 176 6.84 17.78 -25.75
CA THR A 176 5.98 18.07 -26.91
C THR A 176 4.57 18.49 -26.48
N CYS A 177 3.98 17.84 -25.48
CA CYS A 177 2.66 18.22 -24.97
C CYS A 177 2.65 19.65 -24.41
N VAL A 178 3.63 20.00 -23.57
CA VAL A 178 3.75 21.35 -23.01
C VAL A 178 3.98 22.40 -24.11
N CYS A 179 4.82 22.10 -25.11
CA CYS A 179 5.04 23.01 -26.24
C CYS A 179 3.79 23.21 -27.10
N VAL A 180 2.99 22.16 -27.35
CA VAL A 180 1.73 22.26 -28.11
C VAL A 180 0.71 23.11 -27.36
N VAL A 181 0.54 22.90 -26.04
CA VAL A 181 -0.38 23.69 -25.22
C VAL A 181 0.05 25.16 -25.17
N ALA A 182 1.35 25.43 -25.01
CA ALA A 182 1.88 26.79 -25.01
C ALA A 182 1.69 27.47 -26.36
N ALA A 183 1.97 26.79 -27.47
CA ALA A 183 1.77 27.32 -28.82
C ALA A 183 0.29 27.62 -29.09
N PHE A 184 -0.62 26.73 -28.67
CA PHE A 184 -2.05 26.94 -28.82
C PHE A 184 -2.56 28.13 -28.00
N ALA A 185 -2.09 28.28 -26.76
CA ALA A 185 -2.42 29.44 -25.92
C ALA A 185 -1.95 30.76 -26.54
N VAL A 186 -0.73 30.79 -27.08
CA VAL A 186 -0.18 31.97 -27.76
C VAL A 186 -0.95 32.27 -29.06
N ALA A 187 -1.36 31.25 -29.81
CA ALA A 187 -2.15 31.42 -31.03
C ALA A 187 -3.59 31.90 -30.74
N MET A 188 -4.16 31.57 -29.58
CA MET A 188 -5.53 31.96 -29.21
C MET A 188 -5.63 33.37 -28.60
N LEU A 189 -4.53 33.93 -28.08
CA LEU A 189 -4.48 35.31 -27.57
C LEU A 189 -5.00 36.38 -28.56
N PRO A 190 -4.57 36.43 -29.83
CA PRO A 190 -5.07 37.44 -30.78
C PRO A 190 -6.56 37.24 -31.10
N LEU A 191 -7.05 36.00 -31.15
CA LEU A 191 -8.48 35.72 -31.37
C LEU A 191 -9.33 36.23 -30.20
N GLY A 192 -8.90 35.98 -28.96
CA GLY A 192 -9.55 36.53 -27.76
C GLY A 192 -9.55 38.06 -27.75
N PHE A 193 -8.46 38.68 -28.17
CA PHE A 193 -8.35 40.15 -28.26
C PHE A 193 -9.29 40.73 -29.32
N ILE A 194 -9.33 40.14 -30.53
CA ILE A 194 -10.24 40.56 -31.60
C ILE A 194 -11.69 40.39 -31.16
N TYR A 195 -12.05 39.26 -30.56
CA TYR A 195 -13.41 39.00 -30.08
C TYR A 195 -13.82 40.00 -28.98
N GLY A 196 -12.90 40.33 -28.08
CA GLY A 196 -13.09 41.38 -27.08
C GLY A 196 -13.30 42.76 -27.69
N LEU A 197 -12.53 43.13 -28.72
CA LEU A 197 -12.71 44.38 -29.45
C LEU A 197 -14.04 44.45 -30.20
N VAL A 198 -14.47 43.35 -30.82
CA VAL A 198 -15.77 43.28 -31.51
C VAL A 198 -16.93 43.39 -30.50
N LEU A 199 -16.85 42.70 -29.35
CA LEU A 199 -17.82 42.83 -28.26
C LEU A 199 -17.85 44.25 -27.66
N TRP A 200 -16.71 44.91 -27.58
CA TRP A 200 -16.60 46.30 -27.13
C TRP A 200 -17.22 47.27 -28.14
N ALA A 201 -16.92 47.11 -29.44
CA ALA A 201 -17.43 47.96 -30.51
C ALA A 201 -18.93 47.79 -30.76
N THR A 202 -19.48 46.61 -30.50
CA THR A 202 -20.92 46.31 -30.66
C THR A 202 -21.79 46.78 -29.49
N GLY A 203 -21.22 47.49 -28.51
CA GLY A 203 -22.02 48.27 -27.54
C GLY A 203 -22.63 47.48 -26.40
N ASN A 204 -22.26 46.22 -26.18
CA ASN A 204 -22.59 45.46 -24.96
C ASN A 204 -21.60 45.80 -23.83
N SER A 205 -21.61 47.07 -23.44
CA SER A 205 -20.59 47.71 -22.60
C SER A 205 -20.65 47.31 -21.12
N SER A 206 -21.78 46.83 -20.59
CA SER A 206 -21.85 46.44 -19.17
C SER A 206 -21.30 45.03 -18.91
N LEU A 207 -21.58 44.07 -19.79
CA LEU A 207 -21.16 42.67 -19.61
C LEU A 207 -19.67 42.45 -19.91
N SER A 208 -19.12 43.20 -20.87
CA SER A 208 -17.69 43.14 -21.24
C SER A 208 -16.78 43.58 -20.09
N TRP A 209 -17.13 44.66 -19.36
CA TRP A 209 -16.37 45.12 -18.20
C TRP A 209 -16.42 44.14 -17.02
N ILE A 210 -17.56 43.47 -16.80
CA ILE A 210 -17.68 42.44 -15.76
C ILE A 210 -16.77 41.25 -16.10
N ALA A 211 -16.74 40.80 -17.36
CA ALA A 211 -15.87 39.70 -17.78
C ALA A 211 -14.38 40.04 -17.62
N VAL A 212 -13.97 41.26 -17.99
CA VAL A 212 -12.59 41.73 -17.80
C VAL A 212 -12.22 41.83 -16.31
N ALA A 213 -13.10 42.39 -15.47
CA ALA A 213 -12.86 42.49 -14.03
C ALA A 213 -12.73 41.12 -13.35
N VAL A 214 -13.55 40.13 -13.76
CA VAL A 214 -13.48 38.76 -13.24
C VAL A 214 -12.18 38.07 -13.69
N ALA A 215 -11.79 38.21 -14.97
CA ALA A 215 -10.56 37.64 -15.48
C ALA A 215 -9.31 38.22 -14.78
N VAL A 216 -9.24 39.55 -14.63
CA VAL A 216 -8.15 40.23 -13.91
C VAL A 216 -8.11 39.84 -12.43
N GLY A 217 -9.28 39.71 -11.80
CA GLY A 217 -9.40 39.27 -10.40
C GLY A 217 -8.94 37.83 -10.17
N LEU A 218 -9.23 36.92 -11.11
CA LEU A 218 -8.79 35.52 -11.04
C LEU A 218 -7.27 35.40 -11.22
N VAL A 219 -6.70 36.07 -12.22
CA VAL A 219 -5.25 36.06 -12.47
C VAL A 219 -4.47 36.65 -11.29
N SER A 220 -5.00 37.72 -10.69
CA SER A 220 -4.37 38.38 -9.54
C SER A 220 -4.46 37.53 -8.26
N ARG A 221 -5.54 36.77 -8.05
CA ARG A 221 -5.68 35.87 -6.88
C ARG A 221 -4.77 34.66 -6.93
N GLU A 222 -4.48 34.12 -8.12
CA GLU A 222 -3.56 32.99 -8.26
C GLU A 222 -2.10 33.40 -8.06
N GLY A 223 -1.70 34.61 -8.50
CA GLY A 223 -0.35 35.14 -8.26
C GLY A 223 0.02 35.29 -6.77
N VAL A 224 -0.97 35.61 -5.91
CA VAL A 224 -0.73 35.77 -4.47
C VAL A 224 -0.60 34.43 -3.74
N ARG A 225 -1.23 33.35 -4.23
CA ARG A 225 -1.13 32.02 -3.60
C ARG A 225 0.23 31.34 -3.79
N TRP A 226 0.97 31.67 -4.84
CA TRP A 226 2.30 31.12 -5.08
C TRP A 226 3.40 31.79 -4.24
N GLY A 227 3.21 33.03 -3.78
CA GLY A 227 4.18 33.75 -2.95
C GLY A 227 4.29 33.25 -1.50
N ARG A 228 3.24 32.62 -0.96
CA ARG A 228 3.20 32.22 0.47
C ARG A 228 3.77 30.84 0.77
N ARG A 229 3.86 29.94 -0.23
CA ARG A 229 4.41 28.58 -0.04
C ARG A 229 5.94 28.48 -0.14
N ARG A 230 6.66 29.57 -0.38
CA ARG A 230 8.14 29.57 -0.47
C ARG A 230 8.88 30.00 0.79
N ARG A 231 8.20 30.34 1.90
CA ARG A 231 8.86 30.80 3.14
C ARG A 231 8.78 29.86 4.34
N GLU A 232 8.11 28.71 4.26
CA GLU A 232 8.02 27.76 5.40
C GLU A 232 8.91 26.51 5.28
N GLY A 233 9.73 26.40 4.23
CA GLY A 233 10.62 25.25 4.01
C GLY A 233 12.04 25.36 4.59
N GLY A 234 12.34 26.41 5.37
CA GLY A 234 13.69 26.74 5.84
C GLY A 234 13.93 26.45 7.33
N GLY A 235 13.24 25.47 7.91
CA GLY A 235 13.44 25.05 9.30
C GLY A 235 14.42 23.89 9.38
N GLY A 236 15.72 24.18 9.35
CA GLY A 236 16.80 23.26 9.72
C GLY A 236 16.71 22.88 11.20
N GLY A 237 15.70 22.07 11.55
CA GLY A 237 15.59 21.42 12.84
C GLY A 237 16.58 20.26 12.88
N ARG A 238 17.77 20.53 13.41
CA ARG A 238 18.74 19.54 13.86
C ARG A 238 17.99 18.40 14.55
N GLU A 239 18.02 17.22 13.97
CA GLU A 239 17.55 15.99 14.57
C GLU A 239 18.71 15.38 15.37
N PRO A 240 18.75 15.46 16.72
CA PRO A 240 19.82 14.84 17.50
C PRO A 240 19.48 13.40 17.89
N ARG A 241 18.31 12.86 17.53
CA ARG A 241 17.77 11.65 18.16
C ARG A 241 18.17 10.32 17.50
N CYS A 242 18.69 10.32 16.27
CA CYS A 242 19.04 9.07 15.60
C CYS A 242 20.47 8.56 15.88
N ARG A 243 21.38 9.42 16.41
CA ARG A 243 22.75 9.00 16.74
C ARG A 243 22.85 8.25 18.08
N ASP A 244 21.95 8.51 19.03
CA ASP A 244 21.95 7.84 20.34
C ASP A 244 21.40 6.41 20.33
N ALA A 245 20.46 6.11 19.43
CA ALA A 245 19.92 4.75 19.29
C ALA A 245 20.98 3.75 18.78
N ARG A 246 21.94 4.19 17.94
CA ARG A 246 23.06 3.33 17.50
C ARG A 246 24.13 3.15 18.59
N ARG A 247 24.35 4.13 19.47
CA ARG A 247 25.30 3.98 20.59
C ARG A 247 24.79 2.96 21.62
N ARG A 248 23.51 2.97 22.00
CA ARG A 248 22.96 2.03 22.99
C ARG A 248 23.02 0.56 22.54
N ARG A 249 22.87 0.28 21.25
CA ARG A 249 23.00 -1.11 20.72
C ARG A 249 24.43 -1.65 20.73
N ARG A 250 25.47 -0.80 20.69
CA ARG A 250 26.87 -1.23 20.78
C ARG A 250 27.30 -1.59 22.21
N TRP A 251 26.75 -0.91 23.23
CA TRP A 251 27.07 -1.20 24.64
C TRP A 251 26.41 -2.49 25.16
N GLY A 252 25.19 -2.80 24.71
CA GLY A 252 24.51 -4.05 25.08
C GLY A 252 25.25 -5.32 24.64
N ARG A 253 25.91 -5.31 23.48
CA ARG A 253 26.66 -6.48 22.98
C ARG A 253 28.00 -6.71 23.69
N ARG A 254 28.62 -5.68 24.29
CA ARG A 254 29.88 -5.84 25.04
C ARG A 254 29.66 -6.46 26.43
N ARG A 255 28.59 -6.07 27.16
CA ARG A 255 28.29 -6.68 28.48
C ARG A 255 27.94 -8.17 28.38
N HIS A 256 27.26 -8.58 27.31
CA HIS A 256 26.88 -9.99 27.13
C HIS A 256 28.07 -10.92 26.85
N ARG A 257 29.19 -10.40 26.31
CA ARG A 257 30.43 -11.18 26.11
C ARG A 257 31.27 -11.28 27.38
N GLN A 258 31.19 -10.29 28.27
CA GLN A 258 31.97 -10.29 29.52
C GLN A 258 31.38 -11.28 30.55
N TRP A 259 30.05 -11.43 30.59
CA TRP A 259 29.38 -12.43 31.43
C TRP A 259 29.71 -13.89 31.04
N ARG A 260 29.91 -14.20 29.76
CA ARG A 260 30.29 -15.56 29.33
C ARG A 260 31.75 -15.94 29.63
N ARG A 261 32.61 -14.99 29.99
CA ARG A 261 34.02 -15.27 30.31
C ARG A 261 34.33 -15.36 31.81
N GLY A 262 33.38 -15.02 32.69
CA GLY A 262 33.61 -15.00 34.14
C GLY A 262 32.81 -16.03 34.95
N GLY A 263 32.05 -16.92 34.31
CA GLY A 263 31.15 -17.87 34.99
C GLY A 263 31.66 -19.31 35.05
N GLY A 264 32.98 -19.53 34.97
CA GLY A 264 33.57 -20.87 34.87
C GLY A 264 34.77 -21.05 35.78
N GLU A 265 34.68 -20.63 37.04
CA GLU A 265 35.64 -21.03 38.07
C GLU A 265 34.94 -21.08 39.43
N GLY A 266 34.91 -22.29 40.00
CA GLY A 266 34.51 -22.55 41.37
C GLY A 266 33.11 -23.13 41.49
N TYR A 267 33.00 -24.45 41.57
CA TYR A 267 32.42 -25.19 42.70
C TYR A 267 32.53 -26.69 42.42
N GLY A 268 33.25 -27.40 43.30
CA GLY A 268 33.05 -28.82 43.65
C GLY A 268 33.42 -29.86 42.60
#